data_AF-A0A4U6U7J1-F1
#
_entry.id   AF-A0A4U6U7J1-F1
#
_cell.length_a   1.000
_cell.length_b   1.000
_cell.length_c   1.000
_cell.angle_alpha   90.00
_cell.angle_beta   90.00
_cell.angle_gamma   90.00
#
_symmetry.space_group_name_H-M   'P 1'
#
loop_
_entity.id
_entity.type
_entity.pdbx_description
1 polymer ?
#
loop_
_entity_poly.entity_id
_entity_poly.type
_entity_poly.pdbx_seq_one_letter_code
_entity_poly.pdbx_strand_id
1 'polypeptide(L)'
;MMREIMEITEQLGQALQKKIQDIVINDIRLVQSTKVLLEQMRLDDGWETFICKVVEFCVGHGVDIPNMEGTYIMHGDRARRQPDHFTNECYFRVEIFRATIDTQLAELNLKFNEKVLGLLSISVTLIPKIDLHLSVLCKMVEKYYPADFNQQERLRLENQMNDFIVDVSNSELLKNIATIAELCRCLVETGRHNTFTMIDRLLRLLLILPVSTASAERAFSILKITETRLRNKMEDEFLANSLVVHIEGEIAGEYSHEDIIADF
;
A
#
# COMPACT_ATOMS: atom_id res chain seq x y z
N MET A 1 -9.78 22.68 -5.39
CA MET A 1 -9.39 22.24 -4.04
C MET A 1 -8.76 20.84 -4.03
N MET A 2 -9.47 19.76 -4.35
CA MET A 2 -8.89 18.40 -4.28
C MET A 2 -7.81 18.07 -5.33
N ARG A 3 -7.72 18.84 -6.43
CA ARG A 3 -6.82 18.54 -7.55
C ARG A 3 -5.35 18.40 -7.14
N GLU A 4 -4.78 19.36 -6.41
CA GLU A 4 -3.35 19.31 -6.05
C GLU A 4 -3.03 18.18 -5.08
N ILE A 5 -3.89 17.96 -4.09
CA ILE A 5 -3.76 16.85 -3.14
C ILE A 5 -3.85 15.51 -3.88
N MET A 6 -4.76 15.39 -4.84
CA MET A 6 -4.89 14.20 -5.69
C MET A 6 -3.69 14.04 -6.62
N GLU A 7 -3.14 15.10 -7.19
CA GLU A 7 -1.94 15.05 -8.03
C GLU A 7 -0.71 14.53 -7.26
N ILE A 8 -0.52 14.94 -5.99
CA ILE A 8 0.54 14.40 -5.12
C ILE A 8 0.37 12.90 -4.89
N THR A 9 -0.86 12.44 -4.68
CA THR A 9 -1.17 11.04 -4.38
C THR A 9 -1.38 10.18 -5.63
N GLU A 10 -1.50 10.78 -6.82
CA GLU A 10 -1.82 10.09 -8.07
C GLU A 10 -0.72 9.12 -8.49
N GLN A 11 0.54 9.56 -8.43
CA GLN A 11 1.68 8.72 -8.80
C GLN A 11 1.76 7.49 -7.90
N LEU A 12 1.56 7.69 -6.58
CA LEU A 12 1.51 6.59 -5.62
C LEU A 12 0.31 5.67 -5.89
N GLY A 13 -0.87 6.24 -6.14
CA GLY A 13 -2.07 5.48 -6.45
C GLY A 13 -1.90 4.60 -7.70
N GLN A 14 -1.31 5.13 -8.77
CA GLN A 14 -1.03 4.39 -9.99
C GLN A 14 0.03 3.30 -9.78
N ALA A 15 1.07 3.58 -8.98
CA ALA A 15 2.10 2.60 -8.67
C ALA A 15 1.51 1.41 -7.89
N LEU A 16 0.73 1.68 -6.83
CA LEU A 16 0.08 0.66 -6.00
C LEU A 16 -0.97 -0.17 -6.74
N GLN A 17 -1.48 0.32 -7.87
CA GLN A 17 -2.47 -0.40 -8.69
C GLN A 17 -1.85 -1.37 -9.69
N LYS A 18 -0.54 -1.33 -9.94
CA LYS A 18 0.12 -2.25 -10.88
C LYS A 18 0.24 -3.66 -10.27
N LYS A 19 -0.07 -4.70 -11.06
CA LYS A 19 -0.37 -6.06 -10.57
C LYS A 19 0.87 -6.95 -10.25
N ILE A 20 2.10 -6.44 -10.12
CA ILE A 20 3.29 -7.31 -9.96
C ILE A 20 4.31 -6.73 -8.97
N GLN A 21 4.87 -7.59 -8.13
CA GLN A 21 5.88 -7.38 -7.07
C GLN A 21 7.22 -6.71 -7.49
N ASP A 22 7.33 -6.17 -8.72
CA ASP A 22 8.43 -5.32 -9.19
C ASP A 22 8.56 -3.99 -8.44
N ILE A 23 7.51 -3.63 -7.70
CA ILE A 23 7.24 -2.25 -7.34
C ILE A 23 7.75 -1.93 -5.93
N VAL A 24 8.13 -2.93 -5.11
CA VAL A 24 8.44 -2.71 -3.68
C VAL A 24 9.51 -1.64 -3.43
N ILE A 25 10.62 -1.63 -4.19
CA ILE A 25 11.69 -0.63 -4.00
C ILE A 25 11.21 0.78 -4.35
N ASN A 26 10.59 0.92 -5.51
CA ASN A 26 10.11 2.20 -6.00
C ASN A 26 8.91 2.69 -5.18
N ASP A 27 8.05 1.79 -4.70
CA ASP A 27 6.92 2.08 -3.84
C ASP A 27 7.34 2.55 -2.46
N ILE A 28 8.34 1.94 -1.82
CA ILE A 28 8.81 2.43 -0.50
C ILE A 28 9.29 3.88 -0.63
N ARG A 29 10.11 4.16 -1.64
CA ARG A 29 10.61 5.53 -1.89
C ARG A 29 9.48 6.48 -2.25
N LEU A 30 8.55 6.04 -3.09
CA LEU A 30 7.40 6.83 -3.50
C LEU A 30 6.44 7.12 -2.34
N VAL A 31 6.20 6.14 -1.45
CA VAL A 31 5.44 6.32 -0.20
C VAL A 31 6.13 7.35 0.69
N GLN A 32 7.46 7.24 0.89
CA GLN A 32 8.21 8.21 1.68
C GLN A 32 8.16 9.61 1.07
N SER A 33 8.42 9.75 -0.23
CA SER A 33 8.33 11.02 -0.94
C SER A 33 6.92 11.62 -0.87
N THR A 34 5.87 10.80 -1.03
CA THR A 34 4.47 11.26 -0.95
C THR A 34 4.16 11.76 0.47
N LYS A 35 4.60 11.06 1.51
CA LYS A 35 4.45 11.52 2.90
C LYS A 35 5.11 12.87 3.13
N VAL A 36 6.35 13.03 2.67
CA VAL A 36 7.10 14.31 2.78
C VAL A 36 6.38 15.43 2.03
N LEU A 37 5.89 15.19 0.81
CA LEU A 37 5.17 16.20 0.03
C LEU A 37 3.86 16.61 0.71
N LEU A 38 3.11 15.66 1.27
CA LEU A 38 1.89 15.94 2.03
C LEU A 38 2.19 16.73 3.31
N GLU A 39 3.27 16.39 4.02
CA GLU A 39 3.72 17.13 5.21
C GLU A 39 4.16 18.56 4.85
N GLN A 40 4.89 18.75 3.75
CA GLN A 40 5.25 20.08 3.25
C GLN A 40 4.01 20.89 2.85
N MET A 41 3.06 20.27 2.17
CA MET A 41 1.81 20.92 1.79
C MET A 41 0.96 21.32 3.01
N ARG A 42 1.08 20.59 4.11
CA ARG A 42 0.39 20.88 5.38
C ARG A 42 0.93 22.12 6.11
N LEU A 43 2.18 22.50 5.85
CA LEU A 43 2.81 23.67 6.46
C LEU A 43 2.14 24.99 5.99
N ASP A 44 2.45 26.08 6.67
CA ASP A 44 1.81 27.36 6.43
C ASP A 44 2.14 27.93 5.04
N ASP A 45 3.38 27.78 4.58
CA ASP A 45 3.81 28.10 3.21
C ASP A 45 3.10 27.24 2.14
N GLY A 46 2.87 25.97 2.45
CA GLY A 46 2.07 25.06 1.63
C GLY A 46 0.61 25.54 1.48
N TRP A 47 0.01 25.98 2.59
CA TRP A 47 -1.32 26.59 2.58
C TRP A 47 -1.38 27.88 1.75
N GLU A 48 -0.44 28.82 1.94
CA GLU A 48 -0.42 30.08 1.20
C GLU A 48 -0.32 29.85 -0.32
N THR A 49 0.53 28.90 -0.73
CA THR A 49 0.68 28.54 -2.14
C THR A 49 -0.61 27.92 -2.69
N PHE A 50 -1.22 27.02 -1.93
CA PHE A 50 -2.46 26.35 -2.30
C PHE A 50 -3.64 27.32 -2.44
N ILE A 51 -3.84 28.20 -1.47
CA ILE A 51 -4.97 29.12 -1.47
C ILE A 51 -4.86 30.16 -2.59
N CYS A 52 -3.65 30.61 -2.92
CA CYS A 52 -3.40 31.48 -4.08
C CYS A 52 -3.93 30.85 -5.38
N LYS A 53 -3.56 29.59 -5.64
CA LYS A 53 -4.01 28.87 -6.85
C LYS A 53 -5.52 28.61 -6.87
N VAL A 54 -6.12 28.35 -5.70
CA VAL A 54 -7.59 28.22 -5.59
C VAL A 54 -8.28 29.54 -5.90
N VAL A 55 -7.75 30.66 -5.39
CA VAL A 55 -8.27 32.00 -5.69
C VAL A 55 -8.14 32.33 -7.18
N GLU A 56 -6.98 32.09 -7.78
CA GLU A 56 -6.77 32.26 -9.23
C GLU A 56 -7.75 31.43 -10.06
N PHE A 57 -7.96 30.17 -9.67
CA PHE A 57 -8.93 29.29 -10.32
C PHE A 57 -10.36 29.84 -10.20
N CYS A 58 -10.78 30.27 -9.01
CA CYS A 58 -12.11 30.83 -8.79
C CYS A 58 -12.34 32.10 -9.63
N VAL A 59 -11.39 33.04 -9.63
CA VAL A 59 -11.45 34.26 -10.45
C VAL A 59 -11.55 33.91 -11.93
N GLY A 60 -10.74 32.96 -12.42
CA GLY A 60 -10.74 32.53 -13.81
C GLY A 60 -12.05 31.88 -14.28
N HIS A 61 -12.86 31.36 -13.36
CA HIS A 61 -14.14 30.69 -13.66
C HIS A 61 -15.37 31.49 -13.21
N GLY A 62 -15.20 32.72 -12.70
CA GLY A 62 -16.30 33.55 -12.20
C GLY A 62 -16.99 32.99 -10.96
N VAL A 63 -16.25 32.24 -10.12
CA VAL A 63 -16.76 31.70 -8.86
C VAL A 63 -16.54 32.72 -7.75
N ASP A 64 -17.61 33.09 -7.05
CA ASP A 64 -17.54 34.02 -5.93
C ASP A 64 -16.70 33.47 -4.78
N ILE A 65 -15.75 34.29 -4.31
CA ILE A 65 -14.85 33.93 -3.22
C ILE A 65 -15.46 34.46 -1.91
N PRO A 66 -15.70 33.60 -0.90
CA PRO A 66 -16.21 34.04 0.38
C PRO A 66 -15.22 34.96 1.10
N ASN A 67 -15.74 35.92 1.87
CA ASN A 67 -14.90 36.77 2.71
C ASN A 67 -14.17 35.92 3.77
N MET A 68 -12.84 35.80 3.66
CA MET A 68 -12.04 34.93 4.54
C MET A 68 -12.04 35.37 6.00
N GLU A 69 -12.19 36.67 6.27
CA GLU A 69 -12.32 37.23 7.63
C GLU A 69 -13.75 37.13 8.18
N GLY A 70 -14.72 36.76 7.33
CA GLY A 70 -16.10 36.57 7.72
C GLY A 70 -16.26 35.44 8.73
N THR A 71 -17.23 35.58 9.63
CA THR A 71 -17.60 34.52 10.57
C THR A 71 -18.21 33.33 9.83
N TYR A 72 -17.62 32.16 10.03
CA TYR A 72 -18.18 30.89 9.55
C TYR A 72 -19.12 30.31 10.61
N ILE A 73 -20.27 29.77 10.22
CA ILE A 73 -21.19 29.09 11.13
C ILE A 73 -21.14 27.60 10.85
N MET A 74 -20.65 26.82 11.82
CA MET A 74 -20.65 25.37 11.73
C MET A 74 -22.08 24.82 11.73
N HIS A 75 -22.32 23.79 10.91
CA HIS A 75 -23.59 23.07 10.89
C HIS A 75 -23.44 21.67 11.52
N GLY A 76 -24.50 21.16 12.15
CA GLY A 76 -24.54 19.83 12.77
C GLY A 76 -23.89 19.74 14.15
N ASP A 77 -23.53 18.53 14.58
CA ASP A 77 -23.06 18.25 15.96
C ASP A 77 -21.81 19.04 16.38
N ARG A 78 -21.01 19.50 15.40
CA ARG A 78 -19.80 20.31 15.64
C ARG A 78 -20.10 21.77 16.00
N ALA A 79 -21.30 22.27 15.70
CA ALA A 79 -21.71 23.64 16.02
C ALA A 79 -21.66 23.94 17.53
N ARG A 80 -21.89 22.92 18.37
CA ARG A 80 -21.89 23.07 19.84
C ARG A 80 -20.50 23.30 20.44
N ARG A 81 -19.43 23.07 19.67
CA ARG A 81 -18.02 23.20 20.12
C ARG A 81 -17.28 24.31 19.37
N GLN A 82 -18.00 25.16 18.64
CA GLN A 82 -17.40 26.21 17.83
C GLN A 82 -16.72 27.25 18.74
N PRO A 83 -15.43 27.61 18.50
CA PRO A 83 -14.75 28.67 19.22
C PRO A 83 -15.38 30.05 18.96
N ASP A 84 -15.28 30.95 19.94
CA ASP A 84 -15.58 32.37 19.73
C ASP A 84 -14.63 32.93 18.65
N HIS A 85 -15.19 33.57 17.62
CA HIS A 85 -14.50 34.07 16.41
C HIS A 85 -13.90 33.00 15.48
N PHE A 86 -14.74 32.09 14.98
CA PHE A 86 -14.36 31.15 13.91
C PHE A 86 -14.56 31.77 12.52
N THR A 87 -13.47 31.98 11.78
CA THR A 87 -13.50 32.60 10.45
C THR A 87 -13.64 31.56 9.32
N ASN A 88 -14.07 32.03 8.15
CA ASN A 88 -14.07 31.22 6.92
C ASN A 88 -12.68 30.67 6.60
N GLU A 89 -11.63 31.47 6.78
CA GLU A 89 -10.25 31.00 6.61
C GLU A 89 -9.93 29.83 7.55
N CYS A 90 -10.26 29.96 8.84
CA CYS A 90 -10.00 28.91 9.83
C CYS A 90 -10.72 27.62 9.45
N TYR A 91 -11.97 27.71 8.98
CA TYR A 91 -12.71 26.57 8.49
C TYR A 91 -12.03 25.87 7.31
N PHE A 92 -11.73 26.60 6.23
CA PHE A 92 -11.14 26.02 5.04
C PHE A 92 -9.73 25.48 5.29
N ARG A 93 -8.92 26.19 6.08
CA ARG A 93 -7.54 25.82 6.40
C ARG A 93 -7.46 24.62 7.34
N VAL A 94 -8.22 24.63 8.43
CA VAL A 94 -8.08 23.61 9.49
C VAL A 94 -9.01 22.43 9.25
N GLU A 95 -10.30 22.68 9.12
CA GLU A 95 -11.32 21.62 9.08
C GLU A 95 -11.44 20.92 7.74
N ILE A 96 -11.02 21.57 6.65
CA ILE A 96 -11.02 20.97 5.31
C ILE A 96 -9.61 20.60 4.89
N PHE A 97 -8.72 21.58 4.72
CA PHE A 97 -7.42 21.37 4.12
C PHE A 97 -6.50 20.49 4.98
N ARG A 98 -6.19 20.93 6.21
CA ARG A 98 -5.36 20.15 7.14
C ARG A 98 -6.01 18.81 7.48
N ALA A 99 -7.30 18.78 7.76
CA ALA A 99 -8.01 17.53 8.04
C ALA A 99 -7.93 16.51 6.90
N THR A 100 -8.00 16.96 5.64
CA THR A 100 -7.86 16.07 4.47
C THR A 100 -6.45 15.50 4.38
N ILE A 101 -5.42 16.33 4.52
CA ILE A 101 -4.03 15.90 4.49
C ILE A 101 -3.71 14.96 5.67
N ASP A 102 -4.18 15.31 6.87
CA ASP A 102 -3.99 14.50 8.08
C ASP A 102 -4.65 13.13 7.94
N THR A 103 -5.83 13.07 7.31
CA THR A 103 -6.50 11.79 7.03
C THR A 103 -5.69 10.95 6.03
N GLN A 104 -5.19 11.56 4.95
CA GLN A 104 -4.35 10.84 3.99
C GLN A 104 -3.04 10.34 4.62
N LEU A 105 -2.38 11.17 5.43
CA LEU A 105 -1.18 10.79 6.16
C LEU A 105 -1.46 9.66 7.16
N ALA A 106 -2.58 9.72 7.88
CA ALA A 106 -2.98 8.69 8.82
C ALA A 106 -3.19 7.33 8.13
N GLU A 107 -3.92 7.31 7.00
CA GLU A 107 -4.12 6.10 6.20
C GLU A 107 -2.79 5.55 5.64
N LEU A 108 -1.92 6.42 5.12
CA LEU A 108 -0.59 6.02 4.65
C LEU A 108 0.29 5.47 5.78
N ASN A 109 0.18 6.01 6.99
CA ASN A 109 0.93 5.53 8.15
C ASN A 109 0.37 4.22 8.70
N LEU A 110 -0.95 4.04 8.67
CA LEU A 110 -1.59 2.79 9.07
C LEU A 110 -1.22 1.65 8.11
N LYS A 111 -1.29 1.91 6.80
CA LYS A 111 -1.01 0.94 5.74
C LYS A 111 0.48 0.66 5.56
N PHE A 112 1.31 1.70 5.56
CA PHE A 112 2.78 1.61 5.43
C PHE A 112 3.46 2.03 6.74
N ASN A 113 3.17 1.26 7.79
CA ASN A 113 3.83 1.42 9.08
C ASN A 113 5.30 0.95 9.02
N GLU A 114 6.08 1.27 10.05
CA GLU A 114 7.50 0.90 10.11
C GLU A 114 7.75 -0.60 9.97
N LYS A 115 6.82 -1.45 10.46
CA LYS A 115 6.96 -2.91 10.35
C LYS A 115 6.79 -3.37 8.91
N VAL A 116 5.75 -2.90 8.22
CA VAL A 116 5.50 -3.20 6.81
C VAL A 116 6.64 -2.67 5.95
N LEU A 117 7.07 -1.44 6.14
CA LEU A 117 8.22 -0.87 5.42
C LEU A 117 9.52 -1.64 5.71
N GLY A 118 9.73 -2.08 6.94
CA GLY A 118 10.88 -2.91 7.32
C GLY A 118 10.87 -4.28 6.64
N LEU A 119 9.71 -4.94 6.61
CA LEU A 119 9.51 -6.20 5.91
C LEU A 119 9.68 -6.08 4.39
N LEU A 120 9.13 -5.02 3.81
CA LEU A 120 9.34 -4.68 2.41
C LEU A 120 10.82 -4.44 2.11
N SER A 121 11.57 -3.80 3.01
CA SER A 121 13.02 -3.62 2.86
C SER A 121 13.79 -4.95 2.83
N ILE A 122 13.38 -5.97 3.59
CA ILE A 122 13.97 -7.33 3.49
C ILE A 122 13.83 -7.85 2.05
N SER A 123 12.65 -7.69 1.49
CA SER A 123 12.31 -8.15 0.14
C SER A 123 13.21 -7.48 -0.93
N VAL A 124 13.51 -6.19 -0.76
CA VAL A 124 14.45 -5.43 -1.59
C VAL A 124 15.86 -5.99 -1.47
N THR A 125 16.33 -6.23 -0.25
CA THR A 125 17.70 -6.70 -0.02
C THR A 125 17.95 -8.11 -0.57
N LEU A 126 16.92 -8.96 -0.69
CA LEU A 126 17.04 -10.30 -1.26
C LEU A 126 17.19 -10.30 -2.79
N ILE A 127 16.89 -9.19 -3.47
CA ILE A 127 17.10 -9.08 -4.91
C ILE A 127 18.62 -8.98 -5.15
N PRO A 128 19.22 -9.91 -5.91
CA PRO A 128 20.68 -10.09 -6.01
C PRO A 128 21.46 -8.91 -6.61
N LYS A 129 20.81 -7.81 -6.97
CA LYS A 129 21.42 -6.57 -7.47
C LYS A 129 21.91 -5.63 -6.37
N ILE A 130 21.44 -5.79 -5.13
CA ILE A 130 21.77 -4.90 -4.01
C ILE A 130 22.82 -5.59 -3.17
N ASP A 131 23.88 -4.88 -2.80
CA ASP A 131 24.88 -5.34 -1.82
C ASP A 131 24.14 -5.88 -0.60
N LEU A 132 24.06 -7.21 -0.54
CA LEU A 132 23.41 -7.96 0.51
C LEU A 132 24.24 -7.75 1.77
N HIS A 133 23.91 -6.71 2.55
CA HIS A 133 24.37 -6.64 3.93
C HIS A 133 23.66 -7.73 4.72
N LEU A 134 24.24 -8.93 4.67
CA LEU A 134 23.82 -10.16 5.36
C LEU A 134 23.47 -9.87 6.83
N SER A 135 24.28 -9.03 7.47
CA SER A 135 24.12 -8.60 8.86
C SER A 135 22.89 -7.73 9.10
N VAL A 136 22.43 -6.97 8.11
CA VAL A 136 21.20 -6.17 8.19
C VAL A 136 19.99 -7.08 7.99
N LEU A 137 20.03 -8.00 7.03
CA LEU A 137 18.92 -8.92 6.79
C LEU A 137 18.67 -9.82 7.99
N CYS A 138 19.72 -10.39 8.59
CA CYS A 138 19.55 -11.31 9.72
C CYS A 138 18.97 -10.60 10.96
N LYS A 139 19.37 -9.34 11.20
CA LYS A 139 18.75 -8.47 12.22
C LYS A 139 17.29 -8.16 11.90
N MET A 140 16.94 -7.96 10.63
CA MET A 140 15.56 -7.72 10.24
C MET A 140 14.68 -8.97 10.39
N VAL A 141 15.18 -10.15 10.00
CA VAL A 141 14.47 -11.42 10.20
C VAL A 141 14.27 -11.69 11.69
N GLU A 142 15.28 -11.44 12.52
CA GLU A 142 15.16 -11.52 13.98
C GLU A 142 14.09 -10.57 14.53
N LYS A 143 14.02 -9.34 14.02
CA LYS A 143 13.06 -8.32 14.48
C LYS A 143 11.64 -8.62 14.05
N TYR A 144 11.43 -9.08 12.82
CA TYR A 144 10.09 -9.17 12.21
C TYR A 144 9.50 -10.58 12.15
N TYR A 145 10.34 -11.63 12.16
CA TYR A 145 9.91 -13.03 12.13
C TYR A 145 10.46 -13.85 13.32
N PRO A 146 10.27 -13.40 14.58
CA PRO A 146 10.82 -14.09 15.74
C PRO A 146 10.18 -15.47 16.00
N ALA A 147 8.93 -15.66 15.58
CA ALA A 147 8.20 -16.92 15.75
C ALA A 147 8.52 -17.94 14.64
N ASP A 148 8.89 -17.46 13.45
CA ASP A 148 9.12 -18.33 12.29
C ASP A 148 10.55 -18.89 12.24
N PHE A 149 11.53 -18.17 12.82
CA PHE A 149 12.93 -18.59 12.83
C PHE A 149 13.48 -18.73 14.25
N ASN A 150 13.83 -19.96 14.63
CA ASN A 150 14.54 -20.23 15.86
C ASN A 150 16.03 -19.82 15.77
N GLN A 151 16.73 -19.77 16.90
CA GLN A 151 18.13 -19.29 16.93
C GLN A 151 19.09 -20.13 16.05
N GLN A 152 18.86 -21.44 15.94
CA GLN A 152 19.68 -22.31 15.09
C GLN A 152 19.36 -22.13 13.60
N GLU A 153 18.09 -21.92 13.25
CA GLU A 153 17.64 -21.64 11.90
C GLU A 153 18.16 -20.29 11.40
N ARG A 154 18.31 -19.29 12.28
CA ARG A 154 18.95 -18.02 11.92
C ARG A 154 20.42 -18.17 11.55
N LEU A 155 21.18 -18.95 12.32
CA LEU A 155 22.57 -19.28 11.99
C LEU A 155 22.66 -20.07 10.68
N ARG A 156 21.70 -20.97 10.42
CA ARG A 156 21.60 -21.69 9.13
C ARG A 156 21.26 -20.75 7.98
N LEU A 157 20.38 -19.77 8.19
CA LEU A 157 20.04 -18.76 7.20
C LEU A 157 21.27 -17.91 6.86
N GLU A 158 22.03 -17.45 7.87
CA GLU A 158 23.29 -16.72 7.67
C GLU A 158 24.27 -17.51 6.78
N ASN A 159 24.46 -18.80 7.09
CA ASN A 159 25.35 -19.65 6.30
C ASN A 159 24.82 -19.87 4.87
N GLN A 160 23.54 -20.23 4.71
CA GLN A 160 22.92 -20.42 3.39
C GLN A 160 22.95 -19.14 2.55
N MET A 161 22.84 -17.96 3.16
CA MET A 161 22.94 -16.69 2.44
C MET A 161 24.36 -16.43 1.92
N ASN A 162 25.40 -16.77 2.68
CA ASN A 162 26.78 -16.64 2.20
C ASN A 162 27.01 -17.53 0.96
N ASP A 163 26.53 -18.78 1.02
CA ASP A 163 26.59 -19.71 -0.10
C ASP A 163 25.76 -19.20 -1.30
N PHE A 164 24.59 -18.64 -1.03
CA PHE A 164 23.71 -18.06 -2.04
C PHE A 164 24.34 -16.84 -2.74
N ILE A 165 25.04 -15.95 -2.01
CA ILE A 165 25.75 -14.81 -2.61
C ILE A 165 26.83 -15.28 -3.58
N VAL A 166 27.58 -16.33 -3.21
CA VAL A 166 28.61 -16.91 -4.08
C VAL A 166 27.97 -17.55 -5.32
N ASP A 167 26.86 -18.28 -5.16
CA ASP A 167 26.14 -18.90 -6.28
C ASP A 167 25.52 -17.85 -7.23
N VAL A 168 24.93 -16.78 -6.69
CA VAL A 168 24.44 -15.62 -7.46
C VAL A 168 25.59 -14.96 -8.24
N SER A 169 26.76 -14.79 -7.61
CA SER A 169 27.93 -14.19 -8.25
C SER A 169 28.47 -15.02 -9.42
N ASN A 170 28.28 -16.34 -9.36
CA ASN A 170 28.74 -17.29 -10.38
C ASN A 170 27.70 -17.56 -11.47
N SER A 171 26.42 -17.31 -11.23
CA SER A 171 25.33 -17.55 -12.19
C SER A 171 24.95 -16.29 -12.97
N GLU A 172 25.10 -16.31 -14.30
CA GLU A 172 24.62 -15.22 -15.16
C GLU A 172 23.09 -15.06 -15.13
N LEU A 173 22.35 -16.14 -14.86
CA LEU A 173 20.88 -16.12 -14.77
C LEU A 173 20.40 -15.32 -13.56
N LEU A 174 21.07 -15.46 -12.41
CA LEU A 174 20.69 -14.78 -11.16
C LEU A 174 21.09 -13.30 -11.16
N LYS A 175 22.12 -12.90 -11.92
CA LYS A 175 22.55 -11.49 -12.04
C LYS A 175 21.51 -10.58 -12.69
N ASN A 176 20.70 -11.13 -13.60
CA ASN A 176 19.76 -10.33 -14.39
C ASN A 176 18.38 -10.18 -13.73
N ILE A 177 18.12 -10.87 -12.63
CA ILE A 177 16.82 -10.86 -11.95
C ILE A 177 16.51 -9.48 -11.40
N ALA A 178 15.32 -8.97 -11.72
CA ALA A 178 14.81 -7.70 -11.21
C ALA A 178 13.81 -7.87 -10.08
N THR A 179 13.14 -9.03 -9.99
CA THR A 179 11.92 -9.20 -9.19
C THR A 179 12.01 -10.42 -8.27
N ILE A 180 11.28 -10.37 -7.15
CA ILE A 180 11.17 -11.51 -6.23
C ILE A 180 10.43 -12.68 -6.89
N ALA A 181 9.43 -12.40 -7.73
CA ALA A 181 8.70 -13.44 -8.45
C ALA A 181 9.59 -14.17 -9.47
N GLU A 182 10.50 -13.45 -10.13
CA GLU A 182 11.52 -14.03 -11.01
C GLU A 182 12.55 -14.82 -10.21
N LEU A 183 12.98 -14.31 -9.05
CA LEU A 183 13.86 -15.04 -8.14
C LEU A 183 13.24 -16.37 -7.71
N CYS A 184 11.98 -16.38 -7.29
CA CYS A 184 11.26 -17.58 -6.89
C CYS A 184 11.12 -18.57 -8.07
N ARG A 185 10.76 -18.10 -9.27
CA ARG A 185 10.70 -18.95 -10.47
C ARG A 185 12.06 -19.56 -10.79
N CYS A 186 13.12 -18.76 -10.78
CA CYS A 186 14.47 -19.22 -11.07
C CYS A 186 14.96 -20.27 -10.04
N LEU A 187 14.67 -20.07 -8.74
CA LEU A 187 15.01 -21.03 -7.68
C LEU A 187 14.27 -22.37 -7.83
N VAL A 188 13.03 -22.33 -8.33
CA VAL A 188 12.25 -23.54 -8.61
C VAL A 188 12.78 -24.25 -9.85
N GLU A 189 12.94 -23.54 -10.96
CA GLU A 189 13.43 -24.09 -12.24
C GLU A 189 14.82 -24.72 -12.13
N THR A 190 15.68 -24.12 -11.31
CA THR A 190 17.05 -24.60 -11.12
C THR A 190 17.19 -25.65 -10.02
N GLY A 191 16.10 -26.01 -9.34
CA GLY A 191 16.11 -26.97 -8.22
C GLY A 191 16.75 -26.45 -6.93
N ARG A 192 17.21 -25.19 -6.91
CA ARG A 192 17.94 -24.56 -5.81
C ARG A 192 17.09 -24.30 -4.57
N HIS A 193 15.76 -24.29 -4.70
CA HIS A 193 14.83 -24.23 -3.55
C HIS A 193 15.06 -25.37 -2.53
N ASN A 194 15.53 -26.54 -2.97
CA ASN A 194 15.87 -27.66 -2.08
C ASN A 194 17.23 -27.50 -1.40
N THR A 195 18.14 -26.75 -2.01
CA THR A 195 19.47 -26.46 -1.47
C THR A 195 19.41 -25.33 -0.43
N PHE A 196 18.67 -24.27 -0.75
CA PHE A 196 18.52 -23.08 0.07
C PHE A 196 17.16 -23.04 0.76
N THR A 197 16.87 -24.06 1.57
CA THR A 197 15.55 -24.24 2.23
C THR A 197 15.13 -23.08 3.14
N MET A 198 16.08 -22.41 3.80
CA MET A 198 15.77 -21.26 4.67
C MET A 198 15.47 -20.00 3.85
N ILE A 199 16.15 -19.83 2.73
CA ILE A 199 15.89 -18.73 1.79
C ILE A 199 14.53 -18.94 1.12
N ASP A 200 14.21 -20.16 0.67
CA ASP A 200 12.89 -20.49 0.11
C ASP A 200 11.77 -20.20 1.11
N ARG A 201 11.95 -20.60 2.38
CA ARG A 201 10.99 -20.30 3.44
C ARG A 201 10.82 -18.80 3.66
N LEU A 202 11.92 -18.04 3.70
CA LEU A 202 11.86 -16.58 3.85
C LEU A 202 11.14 -15.92 2.66
N LEU A 203 11.43 -16.36 1.43
CA LEU A 203 10.76 -15.87 0.23
C LEU A 203 9.26 -16.15 0.26
N ARG A 204 8.84 -17.34 0.70
CA ARG A 204 7.41 -17.66 0.89
C ARG A 204 6.75 -16.74 1.92
N LEU A 205 7.39 -16.52 3.07
CA LEU A 205 6.88 -15.61 4.09
C LEU A 205 6.73 -14.17 3.58
N LEU A 206 7.65 -13.72 2.72
CA LEU A 206 7.59 -12.40 2.10
C LEU A 206 6.49 -12.31 1.03
N LEU A 207 6.28 -13.36 0.23
CA LEU A 207 5.21 -13.41 -0.78
C LEU A 207 3.80 -13.42 -0.15
N ILE A 208 3.68 -13.94 1.08
CA ILE A 208 2.42 -13.96 1.83
C ILE A 208 2.11 -12.60 2.46
N LEU A 209 3.08 -11.67 2.53
CA LEU A 209 2.82 -10.35 3.09
C LEU A 209 1.73 -9.67 2.26
N PRO A 210 0.62 -9.26 2.88
CA PRO A 210 -0.44 -8.53 2.21
C PRO A 210 0.04 -7.09 1.98
N VAL A 211 0.93 -6.91 1.02
CA VAL A 211 1.32 -5.61 0.50
C VAL A 211 0.24 -5.23 -0.51
N SER A 212 -0.97 -5.00 0.00
CA SER A 212 -2.15 -4.47 -0.69
C SER A 212 -2.23 -4.84 -2.16
N THR A 213 -2.75 -6.03 -2.48
CA THR A 213 -3.32 -6.17 -3.82
C THR A 213 -4.57 -5.27 -3.83
N ALA A 214 -4.57 -4.24 -4.67
CA ALA A 214 -5.76 -3.39 -4.87
C ALA A 214 -7.03 -4.23 -5.17
N SER A 215 -6.83 -5.45 -5.67
CA SER A 215 -7.85 -6.51 -5.77
C SER A 215 -8.50 -6.85 -4.43
N ALA A 216 -7.72 -7.21 -3.40
CA ALA A 216 -8.26 -7.58 -2.09
C ALA A 216 -9.00 -6.42 -1.43
N GLU A 217 -8.44 -5.20 -1.45
CA GLU A 217 -9.12 -4.01 -0.90
C GLU A 217 -10.41 -3.68 -1.67
N ARG A 218 -10.42 -3.85 -2.98
CA ARG A 218 -11.63 -3.70 -3.81
C ARG A 218 -12.68 -4.74 -3.43
N ALA A 219 -12.30 -6.00 -3.23
CA ALA A 219 -13.19 -7.06 -2.79
C ALA A 219 -13.81 -6.75 -1.42
N PHE A 220 -13.01 -6.29 -0.45
CA PHE A 220 -13.51 -5.88 0.86
C PHE A 220 -14.41 -4.63 0.81
N SER A 221 -14.14 -3.69 -0.11
CA SER A 221 -15.00 -2.52 -0.34
C SER A 221 -16.36 -2.93 -0.92
N ILE A 222 -16.36 -3.83 -1.91
CA ILE A 222 -17.59 -4.41 -2.48
C ILE A 222 -18.37 -5.12 -1.38
N LEU A 223 -17.70 -5.97 -0.57
CA LEU A 223 -18.29 -6.66 0.56
C LEU A 223 -18.99 -5.69 1.51
N LYS A 224 -18.29 -4.64 1.95
CA LYS A 224 -18.85 -3.63 2.85
C LYS A 224 -20.10 -2.99 2.26
N ILE A 225 -20.11 -2.69 0.95
CA ILE A 225 -21.31 -2.15 0.28
C ILE A 225 -22.44 -3.18 0.27
N THR A 226 -22.17 -4.42 -0.12
CA THR A 226 -23.17 -5.49 -0.21
C THR A 226 -23.78 -5.87 1.14
N GLU A 227 -22.99 -5.82 2.21
CA GLU A 227 -23.41 -6.18 3.56
C GLU A 227 -24.10 -4.99 4.26
N THR A 228 -23.42 -3.84 4.35
CA THR A 228 -23.85 -2.74 5.22
C THR A 228 -24.79 -1.75 4.56
N ARG A 229 -24.63 -1.44 3.26
CA ARG A 229 -25.47 -0.44 2.58
C ARG A 229 -26.79 -1.00 2.11
N LEU A 230 -26.81 -2.25 1.64
CA LEU A 230 -28.05 -2.89 1.19
C LEU A 230 -28.87 -3.49 2.35
N ARG A 231 -28.32 -3.58 3.57
CA ARG A 231 -28.95 -4.24 4.73
C ARG A 231 -29.53 -5.61 4.33
N ASN A 232 -28.70 -6.39 3.64
CA ASN A 232 -29.12 -7.68 3.12
C ASN A 232 -29.32 -8.66 4.28
N LYS A 233 -30.44 -9.39 4.26
CA LYS A 233 -30.79 -10.45 5.21
C LYS A 233 -30.26 -11.82 4.75
N MET A 234 -29.13 -11.78 4.06
CA MET A 234 -28.53 -12.93 3.39
C MET A 234 -27.71 -13.71 4.40
N GLU A 235 -27.80 -15.04 4.33
CA GLU A 235 -27.04 -15.92 5.21
C GLU A 235 -25.54 -15.87 4.88
N ASP A 236 -24.68 -15.96 5.89
CA ASP A 236 -23.22 -15.76 5.75
C ASP A 236 -22.61 -16.65 4.66
N GLU A 237 -23.12 -17.87 4.51
CA GLU A 237 -22.66 -18.85 3.52
C GLU A 237 -22.94 -18.40 2.08
N PHE A 238 -24.12 -17.83 1.82
CA PHE A 238 -24.46 -17.33 0.49
C PHE A 238 -23.68 -16.06 0.14
N LEU A 239 -23.41 -15.20 1.14
CA LEU A 239 -22.56 -14.02 0.96
C LEU A 239 -21.12 -14.43 0.62
N ALA A 240 -20.57 -15.42 1.35
CA ALA A 240 -19.24 -15.95 1.07
C ALA A 240 -19.15 -16.53 -0.35
N ASN A 241 -20.11 -17.36 -0.76
CA ASN A 241 -20.13 -17.95 -2.10
C ASN A 241 -20.25 -16.90 -3.21
N SER A 242 -21.09 -15.87 -3.02
CA SER A 242 -21.24 -14.78 -3.98
C SER A 242 -19.97 -13.93 -4.12
N LEU A 243 -19.27 -13.67 -2.99
CA LEU A 243 -17.99 -12.96 -3.00
C LEU A 243 -16.90 -13.73 -3.74
N VAL A 244 -16.83 -15.06 -3.56
CA VAL A 244 -15.85 -15.90 -4.26
C VAL A 244 -16.04 -15.79 -5.78
N VAL A 245 -17.28 -15.89 -6.26
CA VAL A 245 -17.60 -15.71 -7.69
C VAL A 245 -17.21 -14.31 -8.17
N HIS A 246 -17.37 -13.29 -7.34
CA HIS A 246 -17.04 -11.91 -7.72
C HIS A 246 -15.53 -11.63 -7.73
N ILE A 247 -14.79 -12.17 -6.75
CA ILE A 247 -13.33 -12.05 -6.65
C ILE A 247 -12.67 -12.80 -7.80
N GLU A 248 -13.13 -14.03 -8.04
CA GLU A 248 -12.64 -14.91 -9.11
C GLU A 248 -13.41 -14.72 -10.41
N GLY A 249 -14.02 -13.55 -10.63
CA GLY A 249 -14.88 -13.29 -11.78
C GLY A 249 -14.18 -13.48 -13.14
N GLU A 250 -12.85 -13.27 -13.20
CA GLU A 250 -12.04 -13.60 -14.39
C GLU A 250 -12.06 -15.10 -14.68
N ILE A 251 -11.95 -15.94 -13.65
CA ILE A 251 -11.98 -17.41 -13.76
C ILE A 251 -13.41 -17.90 -13.98
N ALA A 252 -14.39 -17.35 -13.24
CA ALA A 252 -15.80 -17.71 -13.37
C ALA A 252 -16.35 -17.40 -14.76
N GLY A 253 -15.84 -16.36 -15.43
CA GLY A 253 -16.20 -16.01 -16.79
C GLY A 253 -15.71 -16.99 -17.87
N GLU A 254 -14.77 -17.88 -17.54
CA GLU A 254 -14.31 -18.94 -18.44
C GLU A 254 -15.27 -20.14 -18.50
N TYR A 255 -16.19 -20.26 -17.54
CA TYR A 255 -17.17 -21.35 -17.46
C TYR A 255 -18.53 -20.93 -18.01
N SER A 256 -19.11 -21.75 -18.89
CA SER A 256 -20.49 -21.55 -19.34
C SER A 256 -21.48 -21.94 -18.25
N HIS A 257 -22.64 -21.28 -18.20
CA HIS A 257 -23.77 -21.76 -17.41
C HIS A 257 -24.17 -23.19 -17.77
N GLU A 258 -23.96 -23.61 -19.02
CA GLU A 258 -24.22 -24.98 -19.48
C GLU A 258 -23.24 -25.99 -18.89
N ASP A 259 -21.95 -25.61 -18.74
CA ASP A 259 -20.92 -26.45 -18.13
C ASP A 259 -21.19 -26.66 -16.64
N ILE A 260 -21.64 -25.60 -15.94
CA ILE A 260 -21.96 -25.65 -14.51
C ILE A 260 -23.20 -26.52 -14.24
N ILE A 261 -24.20 -26.49 -15.13
CA ILE A 261 -25.42 -27.31 -15.00
C ILE A 261 -25.14 -28.78 -15.31
N ALA A 262 -24.19 -29.07 -16.20
CA ALA A 262 -23.85 -30.46 -16.56
C ALA A 262 -23.08 -31.21 -15.46
N ASP A 263 -22.39 -30.50 -14.57
CA ASP A 263 -21.57 -31.07 -13.50
C ASP A 263 -22.32 -31.19 -12.15
N PHE A 264 -23.57 -30.69 -12.07
CA PHE A 264 -24.46 -30.75 -10.91
C PHE A 264 -25.46 -31.90 -10.98
#